data_AF-A0A076EIN9-F1
#
_entry.id   AF-A0A076EIN9-F1
#
_cell.length_a   1.000
_cell.length_b   1.000
_cell.length_c   1.000
_cell.angle_alpha   90.00
_cell.angle_beta   90.00
_cell.angle_gamma   90.00
#
_symmetry.space_group_name_H-M   'P 1'
#
loop_
_entity.id
_entity.type
_entity.pdbx_description
1 polymer ?
#
loop_
_entity_poly.entity_id
_entity_poly.type
_entity_poly.pdbx_seq_one_letter_code
_entity_poly.pdbx_strand_id
1 'polypeptide(L)'
;MRTFHRLPRILAIAVPLAAIVATSACGTSATDEASPTSTPVATAAAPAPIDGADGVVGQNRLGIGTAQAAAQAALAKCQADGLGFVTVSVVDRAGNVQAMLRGDNAAQHTVEAARQKAYTAAAFGANTSDLSERAKGDGATVADLPGTLFLAGGVSVKSAGGSIAGIGVGGAPDGMRDQACAAAGLDAIAGSLG
;
A
#
# COMPACT_ATOMS: atom_id res chain seq x y z
N MET A 1 -21.34 39.84 3.36
CA MET A 1 -20.62 40.13 2.11
C MET A 1 -19.36 40.94 2.41
N ARG A 2 -18.21 40.29 2.51
CA ARG A 2 -16.88 40.92 2.41
C ARG A 2 -15.96 39.93 1.70
N THR A 3 -15.66 40.22 0.45
CA THR A 3 -14.85 39.43 -0.48
C THR A 3 -13.37 39.66 -0.18
N PHE A 4 -12.64 38.61 0.20
CA PHE A 4 -11.17 38.64 0.28
C PHE A 4 -10.59 37.95 -0.95
N HIS A 5 -10.16 38.76 -1.93
CA HIS A 5 -9.28 38.31 -3.01
C HIS A 5 -7.84 38.31 -2.50
N ARG A 6 -7.22 37.13 -2.33
CA ARG A 6 -5.76 37.01 -2.19
C ARG A 6 -5.17 36.52 -3.51
N LEU A 7 -4.32 37.35 -4.11
CA LEU A 7 -3.56 37.08 -5.34
C LEU A 7 -2.55 35.93 -5.16
N PRO A 8 -2.17 35.23 -6.25
CA PRO A 8 -1.22 34.13 -6.20
C PRO A 8 0.23 34.64 -6.10
N ARG A 9 1.01 34.01 -5.21
CA ARG A 9 2.46 34.19 -5.10
C ARG A 9 3.15 33.37 -6.18
N ILE A 10 3.67 34.04 -7.21
CA ILE A 10 4.58 33.46 -8.20
C ILE A 10 5.96 33.38 -7.55
N LEU A 11 6.49 32.16 -7.39
CA LEU A 11 7.87 31.92 -6.99
C LEU A 11 8.65 31.47 -8.23
N ALA A 12 9.36 32.42 -8.85
CA ALA A 12 10.46 32.14 -9.77
C ALA A 12 11.77 32.07 -8.96
N ILE A 13 12.81 31.43 -9.52
CA ILE A 13 14.27 31.40 -9.19
C ILE A 13 14.74 29.92 -9.18
N ALA A 14 15.89 29.49 -9.68
CA ALA A 14 16.85 29.87 -10.72
C ALA A 14 17.81 28.66 -10.80
N VAL A 15 18.11 28.13 -11.99
CA VAL A 15 19.06 27.02 -12.17
C VAL A 15 20.45 27.60 -12.44
N PRO A 16 21.51 27.29 -11.65
CA PRO A 16 22.85 27.69 -12.01
C PRO A 16 23.51 26.63 -12.90
N LEU A 17 24.00 27.11 -14.04
CA LEU A 17 24.78 26.43 -15.05
C LEU A 17 26.28 26.77 -14.84
N ALA A 18 27.12 25.73 -14.85
CA ALA A 18 28.55 25.67 -15.21
C ALA A 18 29.62 26.41 -14.39
N ALA A 19 30.72 25.69 -14.12
CA ALA A 19 32.08 26.11 -14.53
C ALA A 19 33.06 24.93 -14.43
N ILE A 20 33.58 24.48 -15.58
CA ILE A 20 34.70 23.56 -15.73
C ILE A 20 35.98 24.39 -15.64
N VAL A 21 36.88 24.10 -14.71
CA VAL A 21 38.22 24.72 -14.64
C VAL A 21 39.26 23.68 -15.04
N ALA A 22 39.83 23.87 -16.24
CA ALA A 22 41.08 23.26 -16.65
C ALA A 22 42.23 24.16 -16.20
N THR A 23 43.20 23.62 -15.45
CA THR A 23 44.50 24.27 -15.25
C THR A 23 45.61 23.28 -15.56
N SER A 24 46.46 23.67 -16.51
CA SER A 24 47.70 23.01 -16.89
C SER A 24 48.83 23.56 -16.03
N ALA A 25 49.70 22.68 -15.53
CA ALA A 25 51.03 23.06 -15.07
C ALA A 25 52.04 21.95 -15.43
N CYS A 26 53.07 22.33 -16.18
CA CYS A 26 54.23 21.53 -16.55
C CYS A 26 55.40 21.98 -15.66
N GLY A 27 56.18 21.04 -15.10
CA GLY A 27 57.33 21.37 -14.24
C GLY A 27 58.05 20.18 -13.61
N THR A 28 58.85 19.50 -14.45
CA THR A 28 60.08 18.70 -14.27
C THR A 28 60.55 18.08 -12.92
N SER A 29 60.90 16.80 -13.05
CA SER A 29 62.12 16.07 -12.57
C SER A 29 62.38 15.83 -11.08
N ALA A 30 62.24 14.57 -10.65
CA ALA A 30 63.37 13.74 -10.17
C ALA A 30 62.93 12.28 -10.03
N THR A 31 63.87 11.39 -10.31
CA THR A 31 63.78 9.93 -10.40
C THR A 31 63.69 9.25 -9.04
N ASP A 32 62.79 8.28 -8.91
CA ASP A 32 63.06 7.08 -8.10
C ASP A 32 62.33 5.87 -8.70
N GLU A 33 63.12 4.91 -9.17
CA GLU A 33 62.69 3.59 -9.63
C GLU A 33 62.14 2.80 -8.43
N ALA A 34 60.83 2.65 -8.35
CA ALA A 34 60.18 1.66 -7.50
C ALA A 34 59.45 0.64 -8.38
N SER A 35 59.87 -0.62 -8.26
CA SER A 35 59.43 -1.80 -9.00
C SER A 35 57.91 -1.94 -9.14
N PRO A 36 57.41 -2.46 -10.28
CA PRO A 36 55.98 -2.69 -10.48
C PRO A 36 55.50 -3.88 -9.66
N THR A 37 55.00 -3.62 -8.45
CA THR A 37 54.14 -4.58 -7.76
C THR A 37 52.79 -4.58 -8.49
N SER A 38 52.60 -5.55 -9.36
CA SER A 38 51.33 -5.83 -10.02
C SER A 38 50.29 -6.18 -8.96
N THR A 39 49.47 -5.21 -8.56
CA THR A 39 48.23 -5.48 -7.85
C THR A 39 47.33 -6.27 -8.81
N PRO A 40 46.91 -7.50 -8.46
CA PRO A 40 45.98 -8.24 -9.29
C PRO A 40 44.68 -7.44 -9.35
N VAL A 41 44.25 -7.10 -10.58
CA VAL A 41 42.91 -6.57 -10.84
C VAL A 41 41.95 -7.65 -10.33
N ALA A 42 41.27 -7.36 -9.21
CA ALA A 42 40.23 -8.23 -8.70
C ALA A 42 39.13 -8.33 -9.76
N THR A 43 39.11 -9.46 -10.48
CA THR A 43 38.03 -9.82 -11.37
C THR A 43 36.75 -9.79 -10.55
N ALA A 44 35.88 -8.80 -10.81
CA ALA A 44 34.57 -8.74 -10.20
C ALA A 44 33.88 -10.08 -10.47
N ALA A 45 33.64 -10.85 -9.41
CA ALA A 45 32.91 -12.10 -9.50
C ALA A 45 31.55 -11.78 -10.14
N ALA A 46 31.23 -12.47 -11.23
CA ALA A 46 29.92 -12.37 -11.85
C ALA A 46 28.85 -12.58 -10.76
N PRO A 47 27.80 -11.74 -10.70
CA PRO A 47 26.75 -11.91 -9.71
C PRO A 47 26.20 -13.33 -9.84
N ALA A 48 26.14 -14.04 -8.72
CA ALA A 48 25.57 -15.38 -8.68
C ALA A 48 24.16 -15.35 -9.30
N PRO A 49 23.75 -16.40 -10.03
CA PRO A 49 22.40 -16.50 -10.54
C PRO A 49 21.40 -16.29 -9.41
N ILE A 50 20.45 -15.37 -9.61
CA ILE A 50 19.30 -15.25 -8.72
C ILE A 50 18.42 -16.45 -9.06
N ASP A 51 18.37 -17.46 -8.21
CA ASP A 51 17.57 -18.67 -8.41
C ASP A 51 16.05 -18.33 -8.33
N GLY A 52 15.53 -17.72 -9.39
CA GLY A 52 14.10 -17.71 -9.71
C GLY A 52 13.84 -18.88 -10.63
N ALA A 53 13.49 -20.04 -10.05
CA ALA A 53 13.37 -21.31 -10.79
C ALA A 53 12.36 -21.27 -11.94
N ASP A 54 11.45 -20.28 -11.98
CA ASP A 54 10.53 -20.02 -13.08
C ASP A 54 10.43 -18.51 -13.37
N GLY A 55 10.50 -18.10 -14.64
CA GLY A 55 10.33 -16.69 -15.05
C GLY A 55 8.90 -16.15 -14.90
N VAL A 56 7.97 -16.94 -14.39
CA VAL A 56 6.55 -16.61 -14.21
C VAL A 56 6.08 -17.10 -12.84
N VAL A 57 5.39 -16.23 -12.11
CA VAL A 57 4.83 -16.56 -10.79
C VAL A 57 3.31 -16.41 -10.83
N GLY A 58 2.58 -17.49 -10.51
CA GLY A 58 1.13 -17.44 -10.33
C GLY A 58 0.73 -16.68 -9.07
N GLN A 59 -0.38 -15.95 -9.12
CA GLN A 59 -0.93 -15.22 -7.97
C GLN A 59 -2.33 -15.74 -7.62
N ASN A 60 -2.55 -16.07 -6.36
CA ASN A 60 -3.86 -16.46 -5.86
C ASN A 60 -4.75 -15.22 -5.69
N ARG A 61 -5.99 -15.31 -6.17
CA ARG A 61 -7.03 -14.29 -5.99
C ARG A 61 -8.36 -14.96 -5.69
N LEU A 62 -9.28 -14.21 -5.10
CA LEU A 62 -10.64 -14.69 -4.90
C LEU A 62 -11.32 -14.92 -6.26
N GLY A 63 -12.14 -15.97 -6.34
CA GLY A 63 -13.14 -16.06 -7.40
C GLY A 63 -14.17 -14.94 -7.24
N ILE A 64 -14.72 -14.43 -8.34
CA ILE A 64 -15.68 -13.32 -8.30
C ILE A 64 -16.92 -13.64 -7.45
N GLY A 65 -17.41 -14.88 -7.51
CA GLY A 65 -18.53 -15.33 -6.67
C GLY A 65 -18.21 -15.26 -5.18
N THR A 66 -16.99 -15.66 -4.79
CA THR A 66 -16.51 -15.55 -3.41
C THR A 66 -16.37 -14.09 -2.96
N ALA A 67 -15.82 -13.23 -3.81
CA ALA A 67 -15.69 -11.79 -3.50
C ALA A 67 -17.07 -11.12 -3.34
N GLN A 68 -18.04 -11.46 -4.20
CA GLN A 68 -19.42 -10.98 -4.08
C GLN A 68 -20.09 -11.48 -2.80
N ALA A 69 -19.96 -12.77 -2.48
CA ALA A 69 -20.52 -13.37 -1.27
C ALA A 69 -19.97 -12.69 0.00
N ALA A 70 -18.66 -12.44 0.05
CA ALA A 70 -18.03 -11.73 1.17
C ALA A 70 -18.58 -10.29 1.32
N ALA A 71 -18.68 -9.55 0.21
CA ALA A 71 -19.22 -8.19 0.24
C ALA A 71 -20.68 -8.16 0.70
N GLN A 72 -21.51 -9.07 0.19
CA GLN A 72 -22.93 -9.19 0.55
C GLN A 72 -23.11 -9.56 2.02
N ALA A 73 -22.38 -10.54 2.52
CA ALA A 73 -22.46 -10.97 3.92
C ALA A 73 -22.02 -9.86 4.88
N ALA A 74 -20.95 -9.12 4.55
CA ALA A 74 -20.51 -7.98 5.34
C ALA A 74 -21.57 -6.85 5.38
N LEU A 75 -22.15 -6.51 4.22
CA LEU A 75 -23.21 -5.49 4.17
C LEU A 75 -24.45 -5.94 4.93
N ALA A 76 -24.87 -7.21 4.78
CA ALA A 76 -26.00 -7.77 5.49
C ALA A 76 -25.81 -7.73 7.01
N LYS A 77 -24.60 -8.03 7.50
CA LYS A 77 -24.26 -7.89 8.91
C LYS A 77 -24.40 -6.45 9.39
N CYS A 78 -23.86 -5.50 8.62
CA CYS A 78 -23.98 -4.09 8.95
C CYS A 78 -25.44 -3.61 8.95
N GLN A 79 -26.26 -4.05 7.99
CA GLN A 79 -27.70 -3.76 7.97
C GLN A 79 -28.41 -4.31 9.19
N ALA A 80 -28.11 -5.54 9.60
CA ALA A 80 -28.67 -6.15 10.81
C ALA A 80 -28.32 -5.39 12.10
N ASP A 81 -27.17 -4.69 12.11
CA ASP A 81 -26.71 -3.88 13.23
C ASP A 81 -27.18 -2.42 13.19
N GLY A 82 -28.09 -2.09 12.25
CA GLY A 82 -28.58 -0.72 12.05
C GLY A 82 -27.58 0.22 11.37
N LEU A 83 -26.57 -0.34 10.69
CA LEU A 83 -25.48 0.36 10.01
C LEU A 83 -25.57 0.21 8.49
N GLY A 84 -26.78 0.21 7.92
CA GLY A 84 -26.97 0.05 6.46
C GLY A 84 -26.33 1.15 5.60
N PHE A 85 -25.89 2.24 6.20
CA PHE A 85 -25.26 3.41 5.57
C PHE A 85 -23.71 3.30 5.46
N VAL A 86 -23.19 2.09 5.31
CA VAL A 86 -21.75 1.82 5.08
C VAL A 86 -21.45 1.52 3.61
N THR A 87 -20.18 1.65 3.21
CA THR A 87 -19.66 1.01 1.99
C THR A 87 -18.80 -0.19 2.37
N VAL A 88 -18.96 -1.28 1.63
CA VAL A 88 -18.13 -2.49 1.71
C VAL A 88 -17.30 -2.60 0.43
N SER A 89 -16.01 -2.92 0.54
CA SER A 89 -15.13 -3.19 -0.59
C SER A 89 -14.30 -4.44 -0.36
N VAL A 90 -14.16 -5.26 -1.40
CA VAL A 90 -13.24 -6.40 -1.45
C VAL A 90 -12.16 -6.08 -2.46
N VAL A 91 -10.91 -6.06 -2.01
CA VAL A 91 -9.74 -5.66 -2.80
C VAL A 91 -8.74 -6.82 -2.83
N ASP A 92 -8.22 -7.16 -4.02
CA ASP A 92 -7.13 -8.15 -4.12
C ASP A 92 -5.80 -7.59 -3.58
N ARG A 93 -4.80 -8.44 -3.42
CA ARG A 93 -3.49 -8.01 -2.94
C ARG A 93 -2.75 -7.03 -3.87
N ALA A 94 -3.13 -6.98 -5.15
CA ALA A 94 -2.58 -6.03 -6.11
C ALA A 94 -3.26 -4.64 -6.05
N GLY A 95 -4.28 -4.46 -5.20
CA GLY A 95 -4.98 -3.20 -5.03
C GLY A 95 -6.18 -3.00 -5.95
N ASN A 96 -6.60 -4.04 -6.68
CA ASN A 96 -7.77 -3.98 -7.55
C ASN A 96 -9.04 -4.33 -6.77
N VAL A 97 -10.09 -3.51 -6.95
CA VAL A 97 -11.41 -3.79 -6.39
C VAL A 97 -12.03 -4.96 -7.15
N GLN A 98 -12.37 -6.02 -6.43
CA GLN A 98 -13.07 -7.19 -6.97
C GLN A 98 -14.59 -7.10 -6.76
N ALA A 99 -15.02 -6.52 -5.65
CA ALA A 99 -16.42 -6.24 -5.35
C ALA A 99 -16.54 -4.98 -4.50
N MET A 100 -17.62 -4.22 -4.68
CA MET A 100 -17.93 -3.06 -3.85
C MET A 100 -19.44 -2.88 -3.79
N LEU A 101 -19.96 -2.67 -2.59
CA LEU A 101 -21.36 -2.39 -2.33
C LEU A 101 -21.45 -1.13 -1.50
N ARG A 102 -22.07 -0.09 -2.05
CA ARG A 102 -22.40 1.12 -1.32
C ARG A 102 -23.81 0.98 -0.77
N GLY A 103 -23.94 0.92 0.55
CA GLY A 103 -25.23 0.86 1.24
C GLY A 103 -26.04 2.14 1.04
N ASP A 104 -27.35 2.03 1.26
CA ASP A 104 -28.26 3.15 1.11
C ASP A 104 -27.90 4.27 2.09
N ASN A 105 -27.87 5.50 1.59
CA ASN A 105 -27.48 6.70 2.34
C ASN A 105 -26.02 6.72 2.84
N ALA A 106 -25.16 5.79 2.40
CA ALA A 106 -23.74 5.86 2.70
C ALA A 106 -23.10 7.11 2.08
N ALA A 107 -22.42 7.89 2.92
CA ALA A 107 -21.77 9.13 2.52
C ALA A 107 -20.61 8.88 1.53
N GLN A 108 -20.35 9.82 0.62
CA GLN A 108 -19.39 9.61 -0.48
C GLN A 108 -17.97 9.25 -0.01
N HIS A 109 -17.52 9.78 1.14
CA HIS A 109 -16.19 9.49 1.68
C HIS A 109 -16.00 8.02 2.10
N THR A 110 -17.09 7.29 2.35
CA THR A 110 -17.05 5.88 2.77
C THR A 110 -16.54 4.96 1.66
N VAL A 111 -16.73 5.34 0.39
CA VAL A 111 -16.31 4.55 -0.77
C VAL A 111 -14.80 4.36 -0.80
N GLU A 112 -14.07 5.47 -0.71
CA GLU A 112 -12.61 5.43 -0.71
C GLU A 112 -12.08 4.88 0.62
N ALA A 113 -12.69 5.22 1.75
CA ALA A 113 -12.28 4.66 3.04
C ALA A 113 -12.39 3.13 3.08
N ALA A 114 -13.49 2.55 2.60
CA ALA A 114 -13.67 1.10 2.53
C ALA A 114 -12.63 0.45 1.61
N ARG A 115 -12.36 1.04 0.43
CA ARG A 115 -11.34 0.57 -0.51
C ARG A 115 -9.94 0.60 0.13
N GLN A 116 -9.55 1.70 0.75
CA GLN A 116 -8.21 1.86 1.34
C GLN A 116 -8.02 0.93 2.55
N LYS A 117 -9.04 0.75 3.39
CA LYS A 117 -9.01 -0.23 4.49
C LYS A 117 -8.84 -1.66 3.96
N ALA A 118 -9.59 -2.03 2.92
CA ALA A 118 -9.49 -3.34 2.27
C ALA A 118 -8.08 -3.57 1.70
N TYR A 119 -7.54 -2.61 0.95
CA TYR A 119 -6.20 -2.68 0.40
C TYR A 119 -5.12 -2.76 1.49
N THR A 120 -5.25 -1.96 2.54
CA THR A 120 -4.32 -1.97 3.67
C THR A 120 -4.30 -3.35 4.34
N ALA A 121 -5.48 -3.94 4.58
CA ALA A 121 -5.55 -5.29 5.14
C ALA A 121 -4.93 -6.34 4.20
N ALA A 122 -5.17 -6.23 2.89
CA ALA A 122 -4.62 -7.14 1.89
C ALA A 122 -3.10 -7.05 1.79
N ALA A 123 -2.56 -5.84 1.69
CA ALA A 123 -1.14 -5.54 1.49
C ALA A 123 -0.29 -5.92 2.70
N PHE A 124 -0.76 -5.60 3.91
CA PHE A 124 -0.05 -5.84 5.16
C PHE A 124 -0.38 -7.21 5.79
N GLY A 125 -1.38 -7.93 5.28
CA GLY A 125 -1.74 -9.27 5.74
C GLY A 125 -2.25 -9.33 7.19
N ALA A 126 -2.86 -8.25 7.66
CA ALA A 126 -3.38 -8.10 9.02
C ALA A 126 -4.63 -7.21 9.03
N ASN A 127 -5.40 -7.28 10.12
CA ASN A 127 -6.56 -6.41 10.27
C ASN A 127 -6.09 -4.97 10.52
N THR A 128 -6.81 -4.01 9.95
CA THR A 128 -6.49 -2.58 10.09
C THR A 128 -6.54 -2.08 11.54
N SER A 129 -7.35 -2.71 12.42
CA SER A 129 -7.30 -2.46 13.86
C SER A 129 -5.90 -2.69 14.43
N ASP A 130 -5.28 -3.81 14.05
CA ASP A 130 -3.99 -4.25 14.59
C ASP A 130 -2.83 -3.45 14.00
N LEU A 131 -3.03 -2.94 12.79
CA LEU A 131 -2.07 -2.10 12.08
C LEU A 131 -2.09 -0.65 12.57
N SER A 132 -3.24 -0.14 13.04
CA SER A 132 -3.38 1.24 13.50
C SER A 132 -2.40 1.59 14.63
N GLU A 133 -2.09 0.63 15.51
CA GLU A 133 -1.09 0.82 16.56
C GLU A 133 0.33 0.90 15.99
N ARG A 134 0.65 0.07 14.99
CA ARG A 134 1.97 0.02 14.35
C ARG A 134 2.27 1.26 13.50
N ALA A 135 1.22 2.00 13.14
CA ALA A 135 1.31 3.22 12.35
C ALA A 135 1.58 4.47 13.18
N LYS A 136 1.69 4.35 14.51
CA LYS A 136 2.04 5.46 15.41
C LYS A 136 3.55 5.61 15.52
N GLY A 137 4.03 6.85 15.65
CA GLY A 137 5.43 7.17 15.85
C GLY A 137 5.71 8.64 15.59
N ASP A 138 6.93 9.08 15.94
CA ASP A 138 7.39 10.41 15.62
C ASP A 138 7.95 10.43 14.18
N GLY A 139 7.51 11.41 13.38
CA GLY A 139 7.92 11.56 11.99
C GLY A 139 7.04 10.79 11.01
N ALA A 140 7.59 10.46 9.83
CA ALA A 140 6.86 9.75 8.79
C ALA A 140 6.66 8.28 9.17
N THR A 141 5.44 7.76 8.97
CA THR A 141 5.08 6.38 9.31
C THR A 141 4.49 5.63 8.12
N VAL A 142 4.20 4.35 8.31
CA VAL A 142 3.50 3.55 7.28
C VAL A 142 2.13 4.12 6.92
N ALA A 143 1.51 4.94 7.78
CA ALA A 143 0.25 5.62 7.45
C ALA A 143 0.39 6.72 6.39
N ASP A 144 1.60 7.18 6.09
CA ASP A 144 1.85 8.16 5.02
C ASP A 144 1.88 7.52 3.62
N LEU A 145 1.78 6.19 3.54
CA LEU A 145 1.77 5.49 2.26
C LEU A 145 0.47 5.79 1.49
N PRO A 146 0.57 6.20 0.21
CA PRO A 146 -0.60 6.58 -0.57
C PRO A 146 -1.53 5.37 -0.79
N GLY A 147 -2.83 5.63 -0.69
CA GLY A 147 -3.87 4.61 -0.89
C GLY A 147 -4.04 3.63 0.28
N THR A 148 -3.36 3.85 1.40
CA THR A 148 -3.54 3.08 2.64
C THR A 148 -4.38 3.85 3.65
N LEU A 149 -5.07 3.12 4.53
CA LEU A 149 -5.85 3.69 5.62
C LEU A 149 -5.74 2.78 6.85
N PHE A 150 -4.91 3.20 7.81
CA PHE A 150 -4.64 2.51 9.07
C PHE A 150 -5.70 2.82 10.12
N LEU A 151 -6.95 2.51 9.79
CA LEU A 151 -8.12 2.69 10.66
C LEU A 151 -8.95 1.42 10.63
N ALA A 152 -9.40 0.96 11.80
CA ALA A 152 -10.24 -0.24 11.93
C ALA A 152 -11.40 -0.25 10.91
N GLY A 153 -11.64 -1.43 10.32
CA GLY A 153 -12.67 -1.66 9.32
C GLY A 153 -12.25 -2.56 8.16
N GLY A 154 -10.95 -2.81 8.01
CA GLY A 154 -10.37 -3.79 7.08
C GLY A 154 -9.94 -5.10 7.75
N VAL A 155 -10.28 -6.23 7.14
CA VAL A 155 -9.90 -7.61 7.53
C VAL A 155 -9.12 -8.28 6.39
N SER A 156 -8.03 -8.96 6.72
CA SER A 156 -7.20 -9.69 5.74
C SER A 156 -7.79 -11.06 5.43
N VAL A 157 -7.93 -11.37 4.14
CA VAL A 157 -8.34 -12.68 3.65
C VAL A 157 -7.10 -13.48 3.28
N LYS A 158 -6.91 -14.64 3.90
CA LYS A 158 -5.72 -15.48 3.73
C LYS A 158 -6.08 -16.83 3.09
N SER A 159 -5.19 -17.34 2.26
CA SER A 159 -5.23 -18.67 1.65
C SER A 159 -3.80 -19.13 1.35
N ALA A 160 -3.53 -20.45 1.44
CA ALA A 160 -2.20 -21.03 1.18
C ALA A 160 -1.05 -20.32 1.93
N GLY A 161 -1.28 -19.92 3.19
CA GLY A 161 -0.28 -19.27 4.04
C GLY A 161 -0.05 -17.78 3.77
N GLY A 162 -0.75 -17.16 2.81
CA GLY A 162 -0.57 -15.76 2.44
C GLY A 162 -1.88 -14.96 2.39
N SER A 163 -1.78 -13.64 2.59
CA SER A 163 -2.89 -12.72 2.28
C SER A 163 -3.10 -12.69 0.76
N ILE A 164 -4.34 -12.85 0.32
CA ILE A 164 -4.73 -12.84 -1.10
C ILE A 164 -5.72 -11.71 -1.42
N ALA A 165 -6.41 -11.19 -0.41
CA ALA A 165 -7.37 -10.10 -0.52
C ALA A 165 -7.60 -9.43 0.84
N GLY A 166 -8.40 -8.37 0.86
CA GLY A 166 -8.91 -7.75 2.06
C GLY A 166 -10.36 -7.33 1.87
N ILE A 167 -11.13 -7.37 2.95
CA ILE A 167 -12.50 -6.87 3.03
C ILE A 167 -12.47 -5.62 3.89
N GLY A 168 -12.92 -4.49 3.37
CA GLY A 168 -12.94 -3.20 4.05
C GLY A 168 -14.35 -2.64 4.13
N VAL A 169 -14.69 -2.09 5.29
CA VAL A 169 -15.95 -1.41 5.54
C VAL A 169 -15.68 0.01 6.05
N GLY A 170 -16.49 0.97 5.61
CA GLY A 170 -16.43 2.35 6.05
C GLY A 170 -17.82 2.95 6.19
N GLY A 171 -18.06 3.64 7.30
CA GLY A 171 -19.24 4.47 7.50
C GLY A 171 -19.93 4.30 8.85
N ALA A 172 -19.62 3.24 9.61
CA ALA A 172 -20.14 3.09 10.96
C ALA A 172 -19.61 4.22 11.88
N PRO A 173 -20.29 4.51 13.01
CA PRO A 173 -19.84 5.52 13.97
C PRO A 173 -18.43 5.30 14.53
N ASP A 174 -17.97 4.05 14.53
CA ASP A 174 -16.61 3.65 14.90
C ASP A 174 -16.09 2.55 13.98
N GLY A 175 -14.77 2.50 13.80
CA GLY A 175 -14.13 1.54 12.89
C GLY A 175 -14.16 0.08 13.37
N MET A 176 -14.41 -0.17 14.66
CA MET A 176 -14.53 -1.55 15.15
C MET A 176 -15.85 -2.18 14.70
N ARG A 177 -16.91 -1.38 14.61
CA ARG A 177 -18.19 -1.81 14.00
C ARG A 177 -18.05 -2.08 12.51
N ASP A 178 -17.31 -1.24 11.78
CA ASP A 178 -16.92 -1.54 10.40
C ASP A 178 -16.19 -2.90 10.32
N GLN A 179 -15.23 -3.14 11.23
CA GLN A 179 -14.42 -4.36 11.19
C GLN A 179 -15.21 -5.61 11.54
N ALA A 180 -16.18 -5.52 12.44
CA ALA A 180 -17.11 -6.61 12.74
C ALA A 180 -17.93 -7.01 11.50
N CYS A 181 -18.38 -6.05 10.70
CA CYS A 181 -19.04 -6.35 9.42
C CYS A 181 -18.08 -7.01 8.43
N ALA A 182 -16.85 -6.50 8.28
CA ALA A 182 -15.84 -7.09 7.42
C ALA A 182 -15.52 -8.54 7.83
N ALA A 183 -15.41 -8.82 9.13
CA ALA A 183 -15.17 -10.15 9.68
C ALA A 183 -16.31 -11.12 9.34
N ALA A 184 -17.57 -10.70 9.46
CA ALA A 184 -18.70 -11.52 9.02
C ALA A 184 -18.67 -11.84 7.52
N GLY A 185 -18.15 -10.92 6.69
CA GLY A 185 -17.87 -11.19 5.29
C GLY A 185 -16.82 -12.27 5.06
N LEU A 186 -15.74 -12.27 5.86
CA LEU A 186 -14.71 -13.32 5.83
C LEU A 186 -15.27 -14.66 6.30
N ASP A 187 -16.01 -14.67 7.41
CA ASP A 187 -16.58 -15.90 7.99
C ASP A 187 -17.49 -16.62 7.00
N ALA A 188 -18.29 -15.86 6.23
CA ALA A 188 -19.19 -16.40 5.21
C ALA A 188 -18.47 -17.11 4.06
N ILE A 189 -17.18 -16.81 3.82
CA ILE A 189 -16.39 -17.42 2.74
C ILE A 189 -15.29 -18.35 3.23
N ALA A 190 -15.09 -18.50 4.54
CA ALA A 190 -13.97 -19.24 5.11
C ALA A 190 -13.85 -20.68 4.56
N GLY A 191 -14.99 -21.38 4.40
CA GLY A 191 -15.03 -22.73 3.84
C GLY A 191 -14.63 -22.84 2.36
N SER A 192 -14.49 -21.73 1.65
CA SER A 192 -14.10 -21.68 0.23
C SER A 192 -12.63 -21.32 -0.01
N LEU A 193 -11.86 -21.05 1.06
CA LEU A 193 -10.49 -20.49 0.96
C LEU A 193 -9.38 -21.53 0.91
N GLY A 194 -9.68 -22.82 1.12
CA GLY A 194 -8.71 -23.91 1.10
C GLY A 194 -7.90 -24.01 2.38
#